data_AF-A0A3B0T2X7-F1
#
_entry.id   AF-A0A3B0T2X7-F1
#
_cell.length_a   1.000
_cell.length_b   1.000
_cell.length_c   1.000
_cell.angle_alpha   90.00
_cell.angle_beta   90.00
_cell.angle_gamma   90.00
#
_symmetry.space_group_name_H-M   'P 1'
#
loop_
_entity.id
_entity.type
_entity.pdbx_description
1 polymer ?
#
loop_
_entity_poly.entity_id
_entity_poly.type
_entity_poly.pdbx_seq_one_letter_code
_entity_poly.pdbx_strand_id
1 'polypeptide(L)'
;MARLPILIGVVAVVSAVVGAASLAVQPGAFDAGATIVVLAGMVLAAVSAFVGLVLVRAPWGRWSLLSTVIVGLLLASLVGGWLFFLDLLLAAIATVGIAGPWLLLWVRHAPVADAPNPAVVTLISVGPVTPLFVGLTALGGLSGAHVVLIVVVMLSSWGYGRGIRLGIWGLRIAVPVVGIVATGATVWPGTLPLGAAVLATTLVAWLPDARRATTVITPPLPAPVVRNHRRADDASE
;
A
#
# COMPACT_ATOMS: atom_id res chain seq x y z
N MET A 1 12.94 14.15 19.72
CA MET A 1 13.17 13.99 18.26
C MET A 1 11.99 13.40 17.48
N ALA A 2 10.98 12.77 18.10
CA ALA A 2 9.87 12.13 17.37
C ALA A 2 8.91 13.09 16.63
N ARG A 3 8.91 14.39 16.95
CA ARG A 3 7.97 15.38 16.38
C ARG A 3 8.26 15.73 14.92
N LEU A 4 9.54 15.72 14.51
CA LEU A 4 9.97 16.12 13.17
C LEU A 4 9.51 15.13 12.08
N PRO A 5 9.67 13.79 12.22
CA PRO A 5 9.09 12.83 11.29
C PRO A 5 7.57 12.91 11.14
N ILE A 6 6.85 13.16 12.25
CA ILE A 6 5.39 13.29 12.24
C ILE A 6 4.98 14.52 11.45
N LEU A 7 5.60 15.68 11.73
CA LEU A 7 5.27 16.93 11.05
C LEU A 7 5.51 16.80 9.54
N ILE A 8 6.66 16.25 9.14
CA ILE A 8 7.00 16.08 7.72
C ILE A 8 6.08 15.06 7.05
N GLY A 9 5.72 13.98 7.75
CA GLY A 9 4.74 13.03 7.26
C GLY A 9 3.36 13.65 7.07
N VAL A 10 2.92 14.51 7.99
CA VAL A 10 1.65 15.24 7.86
C VAL A 10 1.69 16.20 6.67
N VAL A 11 2.77 16.97 6.50
CA VAL A 11 2.94 17.86 5.34
C VAL A 11 2.87 17.08 4.04
N ALA A 12 3.48 15.90 3.98
CA ALA A 12 3.43 15.03 2.81
C ALA A 12 2.02 14.48 2.52
N VAL A 13 1.28 14.07 3.55
CA VAL A 13 -0.12 13.64 3.40
C VAL A 13 -0.97 14.82 2.91
N VAL A 14 -0.81 16.00 3.51
CA VAL A 14 -1.56 17.20 3.09
C VAL A 14 -1.24 17.56 1.65
N SER A 15 0.04 17.55 1.24
CA SER A 15 0.44 17.75 -0.16
C SER A 15 -0.27 16.76 -1.09
N ALA A 16 -0.12 15.45 -0.84
CA ALA A 16 -0.76 14.42 -1.65
C ALA A 16 -2.29 14.62 -1.79
N VAL A 17 -2.97 14.99 -0.70
CA VAL A 17 -4.41 15.22 -0.67
C VAL A 17 -4.80 16.52 -1.38
N VAL A 18 -4.07 17.62 -1.17
CA VAL A 18 -4.29 18.89 -1.87
C VAL A 18 -4.08 18.72 -3.36
N GLY A 19 -3.02 18.00 -3.75
CA GLY A 19 -2.72 17.68 -5.13
C GLY A 19 -3.86 16.90 -5.80
N ALA A 20 -4.38 15.87 -5.14
CA ALA A 20 -5.53 15.12 -5.62
C ALA A 20 -6.85 15.91 -5.61
N ALA A 21 -7.05 16.77 -4.60
CA ALA A 21 -8.24 17.59 -4.46
C ALA A 21 -8.34 18.64 -5.57
N SER A 22 -7.21 19.14 -6.08
CA SER A 22 -7.21 20.05 -7.23
C SER A 22 -7.89 19.44 -8.45
N LEU A 23 -7.65 18.15 -8.72
CA LEU A 23 -8.31 17.38 -9.76
C LEU A 23 -9.79 17.14 -9.47
N ALA A 24 -10.18 16.93 -8.21
CA ALA A 24 -11.60 16.77 -7.85
C ALA A 24 -12.39 18.09 -8.00
N VAL A 25 -11.78 19.23 -7.69
CA VAL A 25 -12.41 20.56 -7.80
C VAL A 25 -12.51 21.00 -9.26
N GLN A 26 -11.52 20.68 -10.07
CA GLN A 26 -11.46 21.03 -11.49
C GLN A 26 -11.05 19.78 -12.30
N PRO A 27 -12.01 18.88 -12.58
CA PRO A 27 -11.74 17.59 -13.22
C PRO A 27 -11.21 17.69 -14.65
N GLY A 28 -11.38 18.84 -15.31
CA GLY A 28 -10.91 19.05 -16.68
C GLY A 28 -11.52 18.02 -17.63
N ALA A 29 -10.67 17.20 -18.25
CA ALA A 29 -11.07 16.13 -19.16
C ALA A 29 -11.42 14.80 -18.46
N PHE A 30 -11.26 14.71 -17.14
CA PHE A 30 -11.55 13.50 -16.38
C PHE A 30 -13.03 13.44 -16.02
N ASP A 31 -13.58 12.22 -15.96
CA ASP A 31 -14.89 11.97 -15.36
C ASP A 31 -14.91 12.38 -13.87
N ALA A 32 -15.97 13.06 -13.44
CA ALA A 32 -16.11 13.54 -12.05
C ALA A 32 -16.15 12.39 -11.03
N GLY A 33 -16.75 11.25 -11.39
CA GLY A 33 -16.73 10.06 -10.54
C GLY A 33 -15.32 9.51 -10.36
N ALA A 34 -14.56 9.43 -11.45
CA ALA A 34 -13.17 8.99 -11.43
C ALA A 34 -12.28 9.91 -10.56
N THR A 35 -12.43 11.23 -10.63
CA THR A 35 -11.61 12.16 -9.83
C THR A 35 -11.88 12.07 -8.33
N ILE A 36 -13.13 11.82 -7.92
CA ILE A 36 -13.49 11.55 -6.52
C ILE A 36 -12.83 10.25 -6.04
N VAL A 37 -12.83 9.22 -6.87
CA VAL A 37 -12.17 7.93 -6.56
C VAL A 37 -10.64 8.08 -6.48
N VAL A 38 -10.03 8.90 -7.34
CA VAL A 38 -8.60 9.27 -7.24
C VAL A 38 -8.31 9.96 -5.91
N LEU A 39 -9.13 10.94 -5.51
CA LEU A 39 -8.96 11.63 -4.23
C LEU A 39 -9.06 10.68 -3.05
N ALA A 40 -10.09 9.82 -3.01
CA ALA A 40 -10.25 8.82 -1.96
C ALA A 40 -9.06 7.85 -1.91
N GLY A 41 -8.58 7.40 -3.07
CA GLY A 41 -7.40 6.56 -3.19
C GLY A 41 -6.12 7.23 -2.72
N MET A 42 -5.92 8.51 -3.05
CA MET A 42 -4.77 9.29 -2.60
C MET A 42 -4.75 9.43 -1.07
N VAL A 43 -5.91 9.69 -0.45
CA VAL A 43 -6.03 9.73 1.02
C VAL A 43 -5.63 8.38 1.61
N LEU A 44 -6.18 7.28 1.11
CA LEU A 44 -5.89 5.93 1.62
C LEU A 44 -4.42 5.53 1.44
N ALA A 45 -3.84 5.81 0.27
CA ALA A 45 -2.44 5.53 -0.03
C ALA A 45 -1.50 6.37 0.84
N ALA A 46 -1.75 7.68 0.96
CA ALA A 46 -0.92 8.59 1.75
C ALA A 46 -0.98 8.26 3.25
N VAL A 47 -2.17 7.97 3.79
CA VAL A 47 -2.33 7.53 5.19
C VAL A 47 -1.64 6.20 5.44
N SER A 48 -1.75 5.23 4.52
CA SER A 48 -1.07 3.94 4.64
C SER A 48 0.46 4.08 4.65
N ALA A 49 0.98 4.93 3.77
CA ALA A 49 2.42 5.24 3.72
C ALA A 49 2.89 6.00 4.97
N PHE A 50 2.09 6.96 5.45
CA PHE A 50 2.33 7.68 6.70
C PHE A 50 2.36 6.76 7.90
N VAL A 51 1.42 5.81 8.01
CA VAL A 51 1.42 4.78 9.06
C VAL A 51 2.66 3.90 8.98
N GLY A 52 3.02 3.45 7.77
CA GLY A 52 4.23 2.67 7.53
C GLY A 52 5.51 3.41 7.93
N LEU A 53 5.55 4.71 7.66
CA LEU A 53 6.64 5.58 8.09
C LEU A 53 6.58 5.77 9.61
N VAL A 54 5.56 6.43 10.16
CA VAL A 54 5.50 6.93 11.55
C VAL A 54 5.41 5.82 12.60
N LEU A 55 4.55 4.82 12.38
CA LEU A 55 4.29 3.77 13.38
C LEU A 55 5.27 2.61 13.23
N VAL A 56 5.50 2.16 12.00
CA VAL A 56 6.36 0.98 11.73
C VAL A 56 7.83 1.36 11.56
N ARG A 57 8.12 2.62 11.19
CA ARG A 57 9.47 3.10 10.85
C ARG A 57 10.09 2.32 9.69
N ALA A 58 9.25 1.93 8.74
CA ALA A 58 9.66 1.05 7.65
C ALA A 58 10.22 1.86 6.47
N PRO A 59 11.27 1.36 5.79
CA PRO A 59 11.81 1.99 4.58
C PRO A 59 10.77 2.14 3.46
N TRP A 60 9.85 1.18 3.31
CA TRP A 60 8.80 1.27 2.29
C TRP A 60 7.86 2.45 2.55
N GLY A 61 7.53 2.75 3.82
CA GLY A 61 6.65 3.86 4.17
C GLY A 61 7.20 5.20 3.72
N ARG A 62 8.52 5.39 3.83
CA ARG A 62 9.24 6.57 3.31
C ARG A 62 9.03 6.73 1.80
N TRP A 63 9.36 5.70 1.04
CA TRP A 63 9.32 5.77 -0.42
C TRP A 63 7.90 5.82 -0.97
N SER A 64 6.96 5.08 -0.36
CA SER A 64 5.54 5.18 -0.71
C SER A 64 4.98 6.58 -0.46
N LEU A 65 5.38 7.23 0.64
CA LEU A 65 4.90 8.58 0.95
C LEU A 65 5.46 9.62 -0.04
N LEU A 66 6.75 9.47 -0.40
CA LEU A 66 7.34 10.29 -1.45
C LEU A 66 6.63 10.08 -2.80
N SER A 67 6.32 8.84 -3.17
CA SER A 67 5.56 8.54 -4.38
C SER A 67 4.18 9.20 -4.37
N THR A 68 3.46 9.18 -3.24
CA THR A 68 2.16 9.87 -3.15
C THR A 68 2.29 11.38 -3.27
N VAL A 69 3.35 12.00 -2.74
CA VAL A 69 3.61 13.44 -2.93
C VAL A 69 3.85 13.75 -4.41
N ILE A 70 4.70 12.97 -5.08
CA ILE A 70 5.01 13.15 -6.51
C ILE A 70 3.74 13.00 -7.34
N VAL A 71 2.93 11.96 -7.09
CA VAL A 71 1.66 11.75 -7.78
C VAL A 71 0.70 12.92 -7.53
N GLY A 72 0.55 13.38 -6.28
CA GLY A 72 -0.29 14.54 -5.95
C GLY A 72 0.11 15.78 -6.76
N LEU A 73 1.41 16.08 -6.79
CA LEU A 73 1.94 17.21 -7.56
C LEU A 73 1.70 17.08 -9.06
N LEU A 74 1.86 15.87 -9.61
CA LEU A 74 1.54 15.61 -11.01
C LEU A 74 0.05 15.87 -11.29
N LEU A 75 -0.86 15.40 -10.43
CA LEU A 75 -2.29 15.63 -10.60
C LEU A 75 -2.63 17.12 -10.53
N ALA A 76 -2.03 17.86 -9.61
CA ALA A 76 -2.21 19.32 -9.55
C ALA A 76 -1.68 20.06 -10.77
N SER A 77 -0.56 19.58 -11.34
CA SER A 77 0.04 20.20 -12.53
C SER A 77 -0.84 20.08 -13.78
N LEU A 78 -1.71 19.06 -13.85
CA LEU A 78 -2.63 18.88 -14.98
C LEU A 78 -3.72 19.96 -15.05
N VAL A 79 -4.09 20.51 -13.90
CA VAL A 79 -5.19 21.47 -13.75
C VAL A 79 -4.65 22.89 -13.63
N GLY A 80 -3.57 23.07 -12.85
CA GLY A 80 -3.02 24.38 -12.51
C GLY A 80 -3.81 25.10 -11.41
N GLY A 81 -3.80 26.44 -11.45
CA GLY A 81 -4.51 27.29 -10.49
C GLY A 81 -3.81 27.42 -9.13
N TRP A 82 -4.51 28.01 -8.15
CA TRP A 82 -3.91 28.32 -6.85
C TRP A 82 -3.51 27.05 -6.05
N LEU A 83 -4.32 25.99 -6.14
CA LEU A 83 -4.06 24.73 -5.45
C LEU A 83 -2.77 24.06 -5.93
N PHE A 84 -2.40 24.23 -7.20
CA PHE A 84 -1.11 23.80 -7.72
C PHE A 84 0.07 24.51 -7.03
N PHE A 85 0.02 25.83 -6.89
CA PHE A 85 1.10 26.56 -6.22
C PHE A 85 1.22 26.21 -4.74
N LEU A 86 0.09 26.01 -4.06
CA LEU A 86 0.09 25.51 -2.68
C LEU A 86 0.73 24.12 -2.61
N ASP A 87 0.29 23.19 -3.45
CA ASP A 87 0.84 21.84 -3.46
C ASP A 87 2.31 21.82 -3.83
N LEU A 88 2.76 22.65 -4.78
CA LEU A 88 4.17 22.78 -5.14
C LEU A 88 5.04 23.17 -3.93
N LEU A 89 4.58 24.12 -3.12
CA LEU A 89 5.27 24.51 -1.88
C LEU A 89 5.31 23.36 -0.87
N LEU A 90 4.16 22.71 -0.63
CA LEU A 90 4.05 21.62 0.33
C LEU A 90 4.86 20.39 -0.12
N ALA A 91 4.81 20.05 -1.41
CA ALA A 91 5.55 18.96 -2.03
C ALA A 91 7.05 19.20 -1.96
N ALA A 92 7.52 20.44 -2.16
CA ALA A 92 8.93 20.78 -1.99
C ALA A 92 9.40 20.55 -0.54
N ILE A 93 8.63 21.04 0.44
CA ILE A 93 8.93 20.84 1.87
C ILE A 93 8.91 19.34 2.22
N ALA A 94 7.87 18.62 1.79
CA ALA A 94 7.71 17.20 2.02
C ALA A 94 8.85 16.39 1.37
N THR A 95 9.23 16.72 0.13
CA THR A 95 10.30 16.04 -0.60
C THR A 95 11.64 16.22 0.09
N VAL A 96 12.01 17.45 0.45
CA VAL A 96 13.25 17.72 1.19
C VAL A 96 13.25 17.02 2.55
N GLY A 97 12.11 17.04 3.24
CA GLY A 97 11.95 16.32 4.50
C GLY A 97 12.13 14.81 4.34
N ILE A 98 11.37 14.17 3.46
CA ILE A 98 11.37 12.71 3.26
C ILE A 98 12.68 12.24 2.63
N ALA A 99 13.26 12.99 1.69
CA ALA A 99 14.52 12.63 1.04
C ALA A 99 15.75 12.90 1.92
N GLY A 100 15.62 13.74 2.95
CA GLY A 100 16.73 14.17 3.80
C GLY A 100 17.46 13.02 4.51
N PRO A 101 18.78 13.15 4.74
CA PRO A 101 19.59 12.12 5.39
C PRO A 101 19.21 11.89 6.86
N TRP A 102 18.62 12.90 7.51
CA TRP A 102 18.17 12.80 8.91
C TRP A 102 17.09 11.73 9.11
N LEU A 103 16.26 11.47 8.10
CA LEU A 103 15.21 10.45 8.17
C LEU A 103 15.81 9.03 8.13
N LEU A 104 17.00 8.86 7.56
CA LEU A 104 17.73 7.58 7.59
C LEU A 104 18.05 7.17 9.03
N LEU A 105 18.43 8.13 9.88
CA LEU A 105 18.71 7.86 11.30
C LEU A 105 17.47 7.42 12.08
N TRP A 106 16.28 7.72 11.55
CA TRP A 106 15.01 7.44 12.21
C TRP A 106 14.32 6.16 11.71
N VAL A 107 14.48 5.84 10.42
CA VAL A 107 13.96 4.62 9.78
C VAL A 107 14.75 3.40 10.21
N ARG A 108 14.08 2.26 10.42
CA ARG A 108 14.76 1.00 10.76
C ARG A 108 15.54 0.48 9.54
N HIS A 109 16.83 0.21 9.74
CA HIS A 109 17.72 -0.33 8.70
C HIS A 109 17.98 -1.84 8.89
N ALA A 110 17.88 -2.34 10.11
CA ALA A 110 18.03 -3.77 10.38
C ALA A 110 16.73 -4.51 10.01
N PRO A 111 16.83 -5.61 9.22
CA PRO A 111 15.69 -6.48 8.98
C PRO A 111 15.21 -7.07 10.30
N VAL A 112 13.91 -6.96 10.58
CA VAL A 112 13.30 -7.70 11.68
C VAL A 112 13.34 -9.16 11.29
N ALA A 113 13.86 -10.04 12.16
CA ALA A 113 14.00 -11.48 11.88
C ALA A 113 12.67 -12.10 11.39
N ASP A 114 11.54 -11.56 11.88
CA ASP A 114 10.17 -11.97 11.53
C ASP A 114 9.44 -10.96 10.61
N ALA A 115 10.15 -10.13 9.85
CA ALA A 115 9.52 -9.19 8.93
C ALA A 115 8.70 -9.92 7.85
N PRO A 116 7.51 -9.42 7.48
CA PRO A 116 6.77 -9.98 6.36
C PRO A 116 7.58 -9.88 5.07
N ASN A 117 7.59 -10.96 4.28
CA ASN A 117 8.19 -10.98 2.94
C ASN A 117 7.56 -9.87 2.06
N PRO A 118 8.31 -9.25 1.13
CA PRO A 118 7.80 -8.30 0.15
C PRO A 118 6.45 -8.67 -0.47
N ALA A 119 6.23 -9.93 -0.86
CA ALA A 119 4.96 -10.39 -1.43
C ALA A 119 3.76 -10.15 -0.48
N VAL A 120 3.97 -10.36 0.83
CA VAL A 120 2.97 -10.10 1.86
C VAL A 120 2.66 -8.61 1.95
N VAL A 121 3.71 -7.78 2.01
CA VAL A 121 3.55 -6.32 2.09
C VAL A 121 2.81 -5.78 0.86
N THR A 122 3.16 -6.27 -0.34
CA THR A 122 2.50 -5.89 -1.60
C THR A 122 1.01 -6.25 -1.58
N LEU A 123 0.64 -7.47 -1.22
CA LEU A 123 -0.77 -7.90 -1.24
C LEU A 123 -1.63 -7.17 -0.20
N ILE A 124 -1.04 -6.74 0.92
CA ILE A 124 -1.71 -5.88 1.91
C ILE A 124 -1.81 -4.43 1.42
N SER A 125 -0.82 -3.93 0.67
CA SER A 125 -0.81 -2.54 0.20
C SER A 125 -1.66 -2.31 -1.05
N VAL A 126 -1.93 -3.36 -1.84
CA VAL A 126 -2.78 -3.24 -3.03
C VAL A 126 -4.18 -2.72 -2.67
N GLY A 127 -4.76 -3.12 -1.54
CA GLY A 127 -6.07 -2.64 -1.06
C GLY A 127 -6.20 -1.10 -1.05
N PRO A 128 -5.46 -0.37 -0.21
CA PRO A 128 -5.56 1.09 -0.12
C PRO A 128 -5.11 1.83 -1.40
N VAL A 129 -4.29 1.22 -2.26
CA VAL A 129 -3.81 1.84 -3.51
C VAL A 129 -4.78 1.63 -4.68
N THR A 130 -5.64 0.61 -4.62
CA THR A 130 -6.54 0.26 -5.74
C THR A 130 -7.47 1.39 -6.17
N PRO A 131 -8.15 2.13 -5.28
CA PRO A 131 -9.02 3.23 -5.72
C PRO A 131 -8.27 4.27 -6.53
N LEU A 132 -7.06 4.65 -6.10
CA LEU A 132 -6.21 5.60 -6.82
C LEU A 132 -5.94 5.12 -8.24
N PHE A 133 -5.47 3.88 -8.36
CA PHE A 133 -5.09 3.30 -9.64
C PHE A 133 -6.29 3.12 -10.59
N VAL A 134 -7.42 2.66 -10.06
CA VAL A 134 -8.66 2.51 -10.82
C VAL A 134 -9.18 3.86 -11.29
N GLY A 135 -9.18 4.88 -10.43
CA GLY A 135 -9.60 6.24 -10.81
C GLY A 135 -8.73 6.83 -11.93
N LEU A 136 -7.40 6.63 -11.88
CA LEU A 136 -6.49 7.12 -12.91
C LEU A 136 -6.62 6.38 -14.25
N THR A 137 -7.13 5.14 -14.24
CA THR A 137 -7.30 4.33 -15.45
C THR A 137 -8.70 4.47 -16.05
N ALA A 138 -9.71 4.82 -15.24
CA ALA A 138 -11.09 5.06 -15.67
C ALA A 138 -11.32 6.49 -16.23
N LEU A 139 -10.38 7.00 -17.06
CA LEU A 139 -10.41 8.37 -17.60
C LEU A 139 -11.72 8.69 -18.34
N GLY A 140 -12.22 7.73 -19.12
CA GLY A 140 -13.43 7.86 -19.93
C GLY A 140 -14.74 7.57 -19.19
N GLY A 141 -14.70 7.35 -17.87
CA GLY A 141 -15.89 7.14 -17.05
C GLY A 141 -15.76 6.00 -16.05
N LEU A 142 -16.24 6.23 -14.83
CA LEU A 142 -16.30 5.22 -13.79
C LEU A 142 -17.55 4.34 -13.94
N SER A 143 -17.39 3.12 -14.43
CA SER A 143 -18.45 2.10 -14.41
C SER A 143 -18.59 1.38 -13.07
N GLY A 144 -19.75 0.72 -12.83
CA GLY A 144 -19.96 -0.11 -11.64
C GLY A 144 -18.95 -1.25 -11.47
N ALA A 145 -18.38 -1.77 -12.56
CA ALA A 145 -17.35 -2.81 -12.51
C ALA A 145 -16.08 -2.34 -11.80
N HIS A 146 -15.70 -1.06 -11.98
CA HIS A 146 -14.57 -0.46 -11.29
C HIS A 146 -14.81 -0.38 -9.78
N VAL A 147 -16.03 -0.01 -9.36
CA VAL A 147 -16.41 0.06 -7.94
C VAL A 147 -16.37 -1.33 -7.31
N VAL A 148 -16.91 -2.35 -8.00
CA VAL A 148 -16.85 -3.73 -7.53
C VAL A 148 -15.41 -4.20 -7.42
N LEU A 149 -14.54 -3.89 -8.39
CA LEU A 149 -13.11 -4.22 -8.32
C LEU A 149 -12.46 -3.61 -7.08
N ILE A 150 -12.67 -2.31 -6.83
CA ILE A 150 -12.13 -1.61 -5.67
C ILE A 150 -12.54 -2.32 -4.37
N VAL A 151 -13.83 -2.59 -4.20
CA VAL A 151 -14.37 -3.22 -3.00
C VAL A 151 -13.80 -4.63 -2.81
N VAL A 152 -13.79 -5.44 -3.87
CA VAL A 152 -13.27 -6.82 -3.82
C VAL A 152 -11.80 -6.84 -3.46
N VAL A 153 -10.99 -5.96 -4.07
CA VAL A 153 -9.56 -5.89 -3.79
C VAL A 153 -9.31 -5.40 -2.36
N MET A 154 -10.00 -4.35 -1.91
CA MET A 154 -9.88 -3.85 -0.54
C MET A 154 -10.24 -4.90 0.50
N LEU A 155 -11.37 -5.60 0.34
CA LEU A 155 -11.80 -6.64 1.26
C LEU A 155 -10.86 -7.86 1.24
N SER A 156 -10.39 -8.26 0.06
CA SER A 156 -9.46 -9.38 -0.08
C SER A 156 -8.10 -9.06 0.55
N SER A 157 -7.60 -7.85 0.32
CA SER A 157 -6.36 -7.33 0.90
C SER A 157 -6.44 -7.17 2.42
N TRP A 158 -7.56 -6.65 2.93
CA TRP A 158 -7.83 -6.56 4.37
C TRP A 158 -7.91 -7.95 5.01
N GLY A 159 -8.70 -8.86 4.42
CA GLY A 159 -8.83 -10.23 4.92
C GLY A 159 -7.50 -10.96 4.92
N TYR A 160 -6.70 -10.75 3.88
CA TYR A 160 -5.33 -11.27 3.76
C TYR A 160 -4.42 -10.72 4.86
N GLY A 161 -4.44 -9.41 5.11
CA GLY A 161 -3.69 -8.79 6.21
C GLY A 161 -4.12 -9.24 7.61
N ARG A 162 -5.33 -9.79 7.75
CA ARG A 162 -5.85 -10.41 8.99
C ARG A 162 -5.56 -11.92 9.08
N GLY A 163 -4.88 -12.51 8.09
CA GLY A 163 -4.60 -13.95 8.03
C GLY A 163 -5.83 -14.81 7.69
N ILE A 164 -6.91 -14.20 7.21
CA ILE A 164 -8.14 -14.91 6.83
C ILE A 164 -7.91 -15.62 5.50
N ARG A 165 -8.13 -16.95 5.46
CA ARG A 165 -7.93 -17.76 4.25
C ARG A 165 -8.74 -17.26 3.05
N LEU A 166 -9.93 -16.72 3.27
CA LEU A 166 -10.74 -16.13 2.20
C LEU A 166 -10.07 -14.90 1.56
N GLY A 167 -9.23 -14.15 2.29
CA GLY A 167 -8.52 -13.00 1.76
C GLY A 167 -7.56 -13.37 0.62
N ILE A 168 -6.73 -14.40 0.81
CA ILE A 168 -5.82 -14.85 -0.26
C ILE A 168 -6.56 -15.47 -1.44
N TRP A 169 -7.65 -16.20 -1.19
CA TRP A 169 -8.49 -16.74 -2.27
C TRP A 169 -9.22 -15.63 -3.05
N GLY A 170 -9.65 -14.57 -2.37
CA GLY A 170 -10.16 -13.36 -2.99
C GLY A 170 -9.14 -12.76 -3.96
N LEU A 171 -7.89 -12.60 -3.54
CA LEU A 171 -6.81 -12.10 -4.40
C LEU A 171 -6.48 -13.03 -5.58
N ARG A 172 -6.64 -14.36 -5.43
CA ARG A 172 -6.31 -15.35 -6.46
C ARG A 172 -7.41 -15.58 -7.49
N ILE A 173 -8.68 -15.41 -7.11
CA ILE A 173 -9.84 -15.78 -7.94
C ILE A 173 -10.75 -14.58 -8.13
N ALA A 174 -11.24 -13.96 -7.06
CA ALA A 174 -12.21 -12.88 -7.18
C ALA A 174 -11.62 -11.65 -7.89
N VAL A 175 -10.39 -11.25 -7.52
CA VAL A 175 -9.69 -10.11 -8.14
C VAL A 175 -9.46 -10.30 -9.64
N PRO A 176 -8.90 -11.42 -10.16
CA PRO A 176 -8.75 -11.57 -11.60
C PRO A 176 -10.08 -11.65 -12.34
N VAL A 177 -11.11 -12.32 -11.79
CA VAL A 177 -12.43 -12.41 -12.43
C VAL A 177 -13.06 -11.03 -12.57
N VAL A 178 -13.14 -10.27 -11.48
CA VAL A 178 -13.69 -8.91 -11.49
C VAL A 178 -12.79 -7.96 -12.26
N GLY A 179 -11.48 -8.17 -12.19
CA GLY A 179 -10.47 -7.38 -12.90
C GLY A 179 -10.62 -7.49 -14.42
N ILE A 180 -10.85 -8.69 -14.97
CA ILE A 180 -11.14 -8.87 -16.41
C ILE A 180 -12.37 -8.06 -16.82
N VAL A 181 -13.45 -8.10 -16.02
CA VAL A 181 -14.69 -7.36 -16.30
C VAL A 181 -14.45 -5.85 -16.24
N ALA A 182 -13.73 -5.37 -15.22
CA ALA A 182 -13.39 -3.96 -15.08
C ALA A 182 -12.48 -3.48 -16.23
N THR A 183 -11.45 -4.25 -16.59
CA THR A 183 -10.57 -3.95 -17.73
C THR A 183 -11.35 -3.91 -19.04
N GLY A 184 -12.29 -4.83 -19.27
CA GLY A 184 -13.18 -4.79 -20.45
C GLY A 184 -14.12 -3.57 -20.48
N ALA A 185 -14.41 -2.98 -19.33
CA ALA A 185 -15.20 -1.75 -19.20
C ALA A 185 -14.35 -0.47 -19.27
N THR A 186 -13.02 -0.58 -19.29
CA THR A 186 -12.11 0.57 -19.35
C THR A 186 -11.79 0.92 -20.81
N VAL A 187 -11.91 2.21 -21.15
CA VAL A 187 -11.58 2.72 -22.49
C VAL A 187 -10.06 2.90 -22.63
N TRP A 188 -9.54 2.72 -23.85
CA TRP A 188 -8.14 2.99 -24.18
C TRP A 188 -7.75 4.45 -23.85
N PRO A 189 -6.57 4.72 -23.26
CA PRO A 189 -5.46 3.81 -22.98
C PRO A 189 -5.49 3.13 -21.59
N GLY A 190 -6.48 3.41 -20.74
CA GLY A 190 -6.53 2.92 -19.36
C GLY A 190 -6.62 1.40 -19.20
N THR A 191 -7.08 0.70 -20.24
CA THR A 191 -7.20 -0.75 -20.31
C THR A 191 -5.87 -1.47 -20.01
N LEU A 192 -4.76 -1.02 -20.62
CA LEU A 192 -3.44 -1.66 -20.43
C LEU A 192 -2.93 -1.60 -18.99
N PRO A 193 -2.79 -0.41 -18.37
CA PRO A 193 -2.30 -0.33 -17.00
C PRO A 193 -3.24 -1.06 -16.02
N LEU A 194 -4.56 -0.98 -16.22
CA LEU A 194 -5.50 -1.71 -15.36
C LEU A 194 -5.33 -3.23 -15.46
N GLY A 195 -5.31 -3.78 -16.68
CA GLY A 195 -5.11 -5.20 -16.91
C GLY A 195 -3.75 -5.69 -16.38
N ALA A 196 -2.69 -4.91 -16.59
CA ALA A 196 -1.35 -5.23 -16.07
C ALA A 196 -1.30 -5.27 -14.55
N ALA A 197 -1.96 -4.32 -13.85
CA ALA A 197 -2.01 -4.30 -12.39
C ALA A 197 -2.83 -5.47 -11.81
N VAL A 198 -3.95 -5.82 -12.45
CA VAL A 198 -4.76 -7.00 -12.09
C VAL A 198 -3.92 -8.27 -12.23
N LEU A 199 -3.22 -8.42 -13.37
CA LEU A 199 -2.35 -9.55 -13.64
C LEU A 199 -1.21 -9.63 -12.61
N ALA A 200 -0.50 -8.53 -12.37
CA ALA A 200 0.60 -8.48 -11.41
C ALA A 200 0.14 -8.85 -10.00
N THR A 201 -0.98 -8.29 -9.53
CA THR A 201 -1.56 -8.61 -8.22
C THR A 201 -1.89 -10.11 -8.12
N THR A 202 -2.49 -10.67 -9.17
CA THR A 202 -2.86 -12.08 -9.23
C THR A 202 -1.61 -12.97 -9.18
N LEU A 203 -0.59 -12.67 -9.99
CA LEU A 203 0.66 -13.44 -10.02
C LEU A 203 1.36 -13.43 -8.66
N VAL A 204 1.43 -12.26 -8.00
CA VAL A 204 2.00 -12.14 -6.65
C VAL A 204 1.21 -12.99 -5.64
N ALA A 205 -0.12 -13.03 -5.75
CA ALA A 205 -0.96 -13.85 -4.86
C ALA A 205 -0.72 -15.37 -4.99
N TRP A 206 -0.20 -15.82 -6.13
CA TRP A 206 0.16 -17.22 -6.37
C TRP A 206 1.58 -17.59 -5.95
N LEU A 207 2.43 -16.62 -5.57
CA LEU A 207 3.77 -16.91 -5.08
C LEU A 207 3.71 -17.75 -3.79
N PRO A 208 4.65 -18.69 -3.59
CA PRO A 208 4.72 -19.49 -2.35
C PRO A 208 4.78 -18.62 -1.09
N ASP A 209 5.52 -17.51 -1.18
CA ASP A 209 5.70 -16.56 -0.08
C ASP A 209 4.42 -15.82 0.34
N ALA A 210 3.43 -15.70 -0.56
CA ALA A 210 2.13 -15.12 -0.23
C ALA A 210 1.35 -15.97 0.78
N ARG A 211 1.70 -17.25 0.98
CA ARG A 211 0.99 -18.09 1.97
C ARG A 211 1.39 -17.77 3.41
N ARG A 212 2.55 -17.16 3.64
CA ARG A 212 3.13 -16.95 4.99
C ARG A 212 2.26 -16.12 5.92
N ALA A 213 1.47 -15.17 5.41
CA ALA A 213 0.55 -14.37 6.24
C ALA A 213 -0.65 -15.17 6.77
N THR A 214 -0.95 -16.32 6.14
CA THR A 214 -2.11 -17.17 6.47
C THR A 214 -1.73 -18.50 7.13
N THR A 215 -0.42 -18.77 7.29
CA THR A 215 0.06 -19.96 7.99
C THR A 215 -0.07 -19.77 9.49
N VAL A 216 -0.62 -20.77 10.19
CA VAL A 216 -0.69 -20.80 11.65
C VAL A 216 0.74 -20.79 12.19
N ILE A 217 1.07 -19.80 13.02
CA ILE A 217 2.32 -19.81 13.78
C ILE A 217 2.17 -20.90 14.84
N THR A 218 2.64 -22.11 14.56
CA THR A 218 2.87 -23.10 15.61
C THR A 218 3.94 -22.52 16.54
N PRO A 219 3.67 -22.34 17.84
CA PRO A 219 4.71 -21.97 18.80
C PRO A 219 5.87 -22.97 18.66
N PRO A 220 7.13 -22.54 18.76
CA PRO A 220 8.22 -23.49 18.85
C PRO A 220 7.93 -24.42 20.02
N LEU A 221 7.87 -25.72 19.73
CA LEU A 221 7.73 -26.74 20.78
C LEU A 221 8.83 -26.50 21.81
N PRO A 222 8.52 -26.53 23.12
CA PRO A 222 9.55 -26.39 24.14
C PRO A 222 10.67 -27.40 23.84
N ALA A 223 11.91 -26.91 23.84
CA ALA A 223 13.07 -27.73 23.55
C ALA A 223 13.00 -29.02 24.39
N PRO A 224 13.31 -30.18 23.81
CA PRO A 224 13.31 -31.43 24.58
C PRO A 224 14.22 -31.24 25.78
N VAL A 225 13.65 -31.42 26.98
CA VAL A 225 14.41 -31.41 28.22
C VAL A 225 15.40 -32.56 28.11
N VAL A 226 16.66 -32.26 27.84
CA VAL A 226 17.75 -33.23 27.93
C VAL A 226 17.87 -33.58 29.41
N ARG A 227 17.20 -34.65 29.84
CA ARG A 227 17.39 -35.24 31.15
C ARG A 227 18.82 -35.77 31.19
N ASN A 228 19.72 -35.02 31.81
CA ASN A 228 21.05 -35.50 32.14
C ASN A 228 20.90 -36.70 33.08
N HIS A 229 20.84 -37.91 32.53
CA HIS A 229 21.13 -39.13 33.28
C HIS A 229 22.64 -39.22 33.50
N ARG A 230 23.18 -38.33 34.35
CA ARG A 230 24.57 -38.43 34.79
C ARG A 230 24.58 -39.04 36.19
N ARG A 231 24.98 -40.32 36.22
CA ARG A 231 25.59 -41.11 37.30
C ARG A 231 24.93 -41.05 38.68
N ALA A 232 24.31 -42.18 39.03
CA ALA A 232 24.14 -42.62 40.41
C ALA A 232 24.95 -43.92 40.68
N ASP A 233 26.11 -44.08 40.03
CA ASP A 233 26.96 -45.28 40.17
C ASP A 233 28.26 -45.01 40.96
N ASP A 234 28.48 -43.80 41.49
CA ASP A 234 29.69 -43.48 42.28
C ASP A 234 29.45 -43.65 43.80
N ALA A 235 28.63 -44.63 44.22
CA ALA A 235 28.37 -44.91 45.64
C ALA A 235 28.28 -46.41 45.98
N SER A 236 29.23 -47.22 45.50
CA SER A 236 29.56 -48.50 46.14
C SER A 236 30.91 -49.00 45.63
N GLU A 237 31.98 -48.70 46.37
CA GLU A 237 33.09 -49.61 46.74
C GLU A 237 34.04 -48.92 47.72
#